data_AF-A0A7R8X9B6-F1
#
_entry.id   AF-A0A7R8X9B6-F1
#
_cell.length_a   1.000
_cell.length_b   1.000
_cell.length_c   1.000
_cell.angle_alpha   90.00
_cell.angle_beta   90.00
_cell.angle_gamma   90.00
#
_symmetry.space_group_name_H-M   'P 1'
#
loop_
_entity.id
_entity.type
_entity.pdbx_description
1 polymer ?
#
loop_
_entity_poly.entity_id
_entity_poly.type
_entity_poly.pdbx_seq_one_letter_code
_entity_poly.pdbx_strand_id
1 'polypeptide(L)'
;MDSREKGSSGKISGGRVLRRSSGSVGSASGLRRGRGGGSHQRSSHGHGDMKEKLERSRQSARECRARKKLRYQYLEELVASREKAIFSLRKELDQYREWAADIEAGRVPEGFLEAVKRDDELLPNSQKHE
;
A
#
# COMPACT_ATOMS: atom_id res chain seq x y z
N MET A 1 -21.98 44.23 19.42
CA MET A 1 -21.01 44.89 20.32
C MET A 1 -20.98 44.05 21.59
N ASP A 2 -20.12 43.03 21.65
CA ASP A 2 -18.75 43.13 22.18
C ASP A 2 -18.76 43.64 23.63
N SER A 3 -18.19 42.97 24.63
CA SER A 3 -17.24 41.85 24.64
C SER A 3 -16.96 41.50 26.12
N ARG A 4 -16.46 40.27 26.38
CA ARG A 4 -15.84 39.74 27.62
C ARG A 4 -16.74 39.03 28.64
N GLU A 5 -17.01 37.76 28.37
CA GLU A 5 -17.15 36.75 29.42
C GLU A 5 -15.82 36.00 29.63
N LYS A 6 -15.45 35.84 30.90
CA LYS A 6 -14.25 35.14 31.37
C LYS A 6 -14.48 33.63 31.33
N GLY A 7 -13.96 32.96 30.30
CA GLY A 7 -13.86 31.50 30.23
C GLY A 7 -12.50 31.01 30.73
N SER A 8 -12.51 30.30 31.86
CA SER A 8 -11.39 29.52 32.38
C SER A 8 -11.10 28.32 31.47
N SER A 9 -10.05 28.40 30.66
CA SER A 9 -9.54 27.24 29.90
C SER A 9 -8.26 26.73 30.56
N GLY A 10 -8.39 25.54 31.15
CA GLY A 10 -7.36 24.87 31.93
C GLY A 10 -6.02 24.75 31.20
N LYS A 11 -4.95 24.87 31.99
CA LYS A 11 -3.62 24.45 31.57
C LYS A 11 -3.65 22.95 31.31
N ILE A 12 -3.80 22.56 30.04
CA ILE A 12 -3.45 21.21 29.62
C ILE A 12 -1.93 21.15 29.71
N SER A 13 -1.43 20.55 30.79
CA SER A 13 -0.03 20.18 30.92
C SER A 13 0.32 19.32 29.71
N GLY A 14 1.09 19.90 28.78
CA GLY A 14 1.50 19.25 27.55
C GLY A 14 2.15 17.91 27.88
N GLY A 15 1.51 16.84 27.41
CA GLY A 15 2.05 15.50 27.47
C GLY A 15 3.45 15.51 26.89
N ARG A 16 4.41 15.04 27.68
CA ARG A 16 5.78 14.78 27.25
C ARG A 16 5.71 13.80 26.10
N VAL A 17 5.85 14.27 24.86
CA VAL A 17 6.03 13.39 23.69
C VAL A 17 7.33 12.64 23.97
N LEU A 18 7.23 11.38 24.38
CA LEU A 18 8.39 10.50 24.44
C LEU A 18 8.95 10.44 23.02
N ARG A 19 10.09 11.11 22.85
CA ARG A 19 10.94 11.03 21.66
C ARG A 19 11.33 9.56 21.51
N ARG A 20 10.57 8.84 20.68
CA ARG A 20 10.84 7.45 20.33
C ARG A 20 12.17 7.44 19.59
N SER A 21 13.22 7.00 20.29
CA SER A 21 14.54 6.74 19.74
C SER A 21 14.40 5.62 18.72
N SER A 22 14.24 5.97 17.44
CA SER A 22 14.48 5.03 16.36
C SER A 22 15.96 4.68 16.37
N GLY A 23 16.26 3.42 16.69
CA GLY A 23 17.59 2.86 16.71
C GLY A 23 18.34 3.18 15.42
N SER A 24 19.43 3.94 15.56
CA SER A 24 20.50 4.02 14.59
C SER A 24 21.21 2.66 14.61
N VAL A 25 20.89 1.78 13.67
CA VAL A 25 21.81 0.68 13.34
C VAL A 25 23.06 1.32 12.75
N GLY A 26 24.11 1.34 13.56
CA GLY A 26 25.38 1.93 13.21
C GLY A 26 26.07 1.12 12.11
N SER A 27 26.59 1.83 11.12
CA SER A 27 27.81 1.39 10.43
C SER A 27 28.92 2.26 10.99
N ALA A 28 29.72 1.67 11.89
CA ALA A 28 30.86 2.32 12.50
C ALA A 28 32.02 2.34 11.51
N SER A 29 32.29 3.50 10.92
CA SER A 29 33.63 3.85 10.44
C SER A 29 33.98 5.21 11.03
N GLY A 30 34.89 5.18 12.00
CA GLY A 30 35.24 6.34 12.81
C GLY A 30 35.96 7.40 11.99
N LEU A 31 35.60 8.66 12.22
CA LEU A 31 36.56 9.77 12.26
C LEU A 31 36.17 10.73 13.37
N ARG A 32 37.19 11.12 14.12
CA ARG A 32 37.17 11.84 15.38
C ARG A 32 36.57 13.24 15.20
N ARG A 33 35.70 13.65 16.13
CA ARG A 33 35.27 15.05 16.30
C ARG A 33 36.44 15.87 16.84
N GLY A 34 37.21 16.47 15.93
CA GLY A 34 38.13 17.56 16.22
C GLY A 34 37.40 18.89 16.11
N ARG A 35 37.23 19.57 17.23
CA ARG A 35 36.82 20.98 17.32
C ARG A 35 38.05 21.82 17.01
N GLY A 36 38.11 22.39 15.80
CA GLY A 36 39.18 23.28 15.37
C GLY A 36 38.61 24.41 14.51
N GLY A 37 38.71 25.64 15.03
CA GLY A 37 38.43 26.84 14.27
C GLY A 37 39.47 27.03 13.17
N GLY A 38 39.03 27.55 12.03
CA GLY A 38 39.89 27.76 10.87
C GLY A 38 39.19 28.60 9.81
N SER A 39 39.36 29.92 9.95
CA SER A 39 39.56 30.92 8.90
C SER A 39 38.76 30.84 7.59
N HIS A 40 38.02 31.92 7.37
CA HIS A 40 37.52 32.43 6.09
C HIS A 40 38.48 32.22 4.90
N GLN A 41 38.11 31.31 3.99
CA GLN A 41 38.32 31.49 2.56
C GLN A 41 37.00 31.15 1.87
N ARG A 42 36.23 32.18 1.50
CA ARG A 42 34.98 32.05 0.75
C ARG A 42 35.33 31.64 -0.68
N SER A 43 35.26 30.35 -1.01
CA SER A 43 35.32 29.91 -2.40
C SER A 43 33.97 30.18 -3.06
N SER A 44 33.91 31.17 -3.94
CA SER A 44 32.70 31.48 -4.73
C SER A 44 32.33 30.36 -5.71
N HIS A 45 33.19 29.34 -5.87
CA HIS A 45 33.02 28.20 -6.76
C HIS A 45 32.18 27.06 -6.12
N GLY A 46 32.00 27.03 -4.80
CA GLY A 46 31.23 25.96 -4.13
C GLY A 46 29.71 26.21 -4.05
N HIS A 47 29.24 27.41 -4.41
CA HIS A 47 27.83 27.77 -4.28
C HIS A 47 26.96 27.15 -5.38
N GLY A 48 27.53 26.88 -6.56
CA GLY A 48 26.88 26.11 -7.64
C GLY A 48 26.73 24.65 -7.25
N ASP A 49 27.83 24.02 -6.84
CA ASP A 49 27.86 22.61 -6.42
C ASP A 49 26.99 22.32 -5.20
N MET A 50 26.88 23.26 -4.24
CA MET A 50 25.95 23.10 -3.11
C MET A 50 24.49 23.10 -3.55
N LYS A 51 24.11 23.98 -4.49
CA LYS A 51 22.74 24.02 -5.03
C LYS A 51 22.43 22.73 -5.79
N GLU A 52 23.36 22.25 -6.61
CA GLU A 52 23.20 21.00 -7.35
C GLU A 52 23.08 19.78 -6.42
N LYS A 53 23.94 19.67 -5.39
CA LYS A 53 23.84 18.61 -4.38
C LYS A 53 22.52 18.66 -3.61
N LEU A 54 22.04 19.86 -3.27
CA LEU A 54 20.77 20.04 -2.59
C LEU A 54 19.59 19.63 -3.48
N GLU A 55 19.60 20.01 -4.75
CA GLU A 55 18.57 19.59 -5.72
C GLU A 55 18.60 18.08 -5.98
N ARG A 56 19.79 17.46 -6.08
CA ARG A 56 19.92 15.99 -6.21
C ARG A 56 19.40 15.25 -4.96
N SER A 57 19.65 15.78 -3.76
CA SER A 57 19.08 15.23 -2.52
C SER A 57 17.55 15.36 -2.47
N ARG A 58 17.01 16.51 -2.89
CA ARG A 58 15.57 16.73 -2.99
C ARG A 58 14.93 15.77 -4.01
N GLN A 59 15.55 15.61 -5.17
CA GLN A 59 15.07 14.75 -6.23
C GLN A 59 15.05 13.28 -5.81
N SER A 60 16.15 12.77 -5.23
CA SER A 60 16.19 11.40 -4.70
C SER A 60 15.13 11.15 -3.61
N ALA A 61 14.85 12.15 -2.76
CA ALA A 61 13.78 12.07 -1.78
C ALA A 61 12.38 12.02 -2.42
N ARG A 62 12.13 12.78 -3.50
CA ARG A 62 10.88 12.71 -4.28
C ARG A 62 10.73 11.35 -4.95
N GLU A 63 11.78 10.86 -5.60
CA GLU A 63 11.80 9.54 -6.25
C GLU A 63 11.59 8.41 -5.25
N CYS A 64 12.14 8.51 -4.03
CA CYS A 64 11.86 7.55 -2.96
C CYS A 64 10.37 7.48 -2.63
N ARG A 65 9.70 8.64 -2.51
CA ARG A 65 8.25 8.71 -2.26
C ARG A 65 7.44 8.18 -3.45
N ALA A 66 7.80 8.57 -4.66
CA ALA A 66 7.14 8.13 -5.88
C ALA A 66 7.23 6.59 -6.05
N ARG A 67 8.43 6.02 -5.85
CA ARG A 67 8.66 4.57 -5.87
C ARG A 67 7.84 3.85 -4.81
N LYS A 68 7.81 4.38 -3.58
CA LYS A 68 7.00 3.80 -2.50
C LYS A 68 5.51 3.81 -2.84
N LYS A 69 5.01 4.90 -3.43
CA LYS A 69 3.61 5.00 -3.89
C LYS A 69 3.30 3.95 -4.97
N LEU A 70 4.12 3.87 -6.02
CA LEU A 70 3.95 2.88 -7.09
C LEU A 70 3.99 1.45 -6.55
N ARG A 71 4.90 1.16 -5.62
CA ARG A 71 5.01 -0.17 -5.01
C ARG A 71 3.72 -0.56 -4.27
N TYR A 72 3.15 0.36 -3.50
CA TYR A 72 1.90 0.06 -2.79
C TYR A 72 0.70 -0.02 -3.71
N GLN A 73 0.62 0.83 -4.74
CA GLN A 73 -0.44 0.73 -5.75
C GLN A 73 -0.44 -0.65 -6.42
N TYR A 74 0.73 -1.15 -6.84
CA TYR A 74 0.83 -2.49 -7.41
C TYR A 74 0.40 -3.59 -6.44
N LEU A 75 0.83 -3.50 -5.17
CA LEU A 75 0.43 -4.47 -4.15
C LEU A 75 -1.08 -4.42 -3.87
N GLU A 76 -1.67 -3.23 -3.83
CA GLU A 76 -3.11 -3.03 -3.69
C GLU A 76 -3.87 -3.65 -4.86
N GLU A 77 -3.43 -3.43 -6.10
CA GLU A 77 -4.03 -4.03 -7.30
C GLU A 77 -3.92 -5.57 -7.29
N LEU A 78 -2.77 -6.12 -6.88
CA LEU A 78 -2.59 -7.57 -6.76
C LEU A 78 -3.52 -8.18 -5.70
N VAL A 79 -3.66 -7.52 -4.55
CA VAL A 79 -4.55 -8.00 -3.48
C VAL A 79 -6.01 -7.91 -3.95
N ALA A 80 -6.42 -6.77 -4.52
CA ALA A 80 -7.79 -6.56 -4.98
C ALA A 80 -8.19 -7.55 -6.09
N SER A 81 -7.30 -7.82 -7.04
CA SER A 81 -7.57 -8.81 -8.11
C SER A 81 -7.73 -10.22 -7.55
N ARG A 82 -6.90 -10.61 -6.58
CA ARG A 82 -7.00 -11.90 -5.90
C ARG A 82 -8.28 -12.01 -5.07
N GLU A 83 -8.62 -10.97 -4.31
CA GLU A 83 -9.86 -10.94 -3.52
C GLU A 83 -11.09 -11.06 -4.41
N LYS A 84 -11.10 -10.38 -5.56
CA LYS A 84 -12.18 -10.50 -6.56
C LYS A 84 -12.32 -11.94 -7.09
N ALA A 85 -11.21 -12.61 -7.41
CA ALA A 85 -11.23 -14.00 -7.86
C ALA A 85 -11.69 -14.97 -6.76
N ILE A 86 -11.25 -14.75 -5.51
CA ILE A 86 -11.73 -15.55 -4.38
C ILE A 86 -13.24 -15.35 -4.17
N PHE A 87 -13.72 -14.12 -4.29
CA PHE A 87 -15.13 -13.80 -4.14
C PHE A 87 -15.99 -14.47 -5.22
N SER A 88 -15.57 -14.42 -6.49
CA SER A 88 -16.29 -15.10 -7.57
C SER A 88 -16.35 -16.61 -7.37
N LEU A 89 -15.21 -17.24 -7.05
CA LEU A 89 -15.16 -18.68 -6.81
C LEU A 89 -15.99 -19.12 -5.60
N ARG A 90 -16.03 -18.31 -4.53
CA ARG A 90 -16.89 -18.60 -3.38
C ARG A 90 -18.36 -18.52 -3.75
N LYS A 91 -18.76 -17.51 -4.53
CA LYS A 91 -20.14 -17.39 -5.01
C LYS A 91 -20.55 -18.59 -5.87
N GLU A 92 -19.68 -19.03 -6.77
CA GLU A 92 -19.90 -20.23 -7.58
C GLU A 92 -20.01 -21.49 -6.72
N LEU A 93 -19.14 -21.67 -5.72
CA LEU A 93 -19.23 -22.79 -4.80
C LEU A 93 -20.51 -22.79 -3.97
N ASP A 94 -20.92 -21.64 -3.44
CA ASP A 94 -22.15 -21.53 -2.67
C ASP A 94 -23.37 -21.87 -3.54
N GLN A 95 -23.40 -21.41 -4.79
CA GLN A 95 -24.42 -21.78 -5.77
C GLN A 95 -24.45 -23.30 -6.01
N TYR A 96 -23.30 -23.96 -6.21
CA TYR A 96 -23.27 -25.41 -6.39
C TYR A 96 -23.72 -26.17 -5.15
N ARG A 97 -23.47 -25.65 -3.94
CA ARG A 97 -23.95 -26.26 -2.69
C ARG A 97 -25.47 -26.19 -2.57
N GLU A 98 -26.06 -25.05 -2.92
CA GLU A 98 -27.52 -24.88 -2.96
C GLU A 98 -28.13 -25.83 -3.99
N TRP A 99 -27.55 -25.91 -5.19
CA TRP A 99 -27.99 -26.82 -6.24
C TRP A 99 -27.90 -28.29 -5.83
N ALA A 100 -26.82 -28.69 -5.16
CA ALA A 100 -26.67 -30.05 -4.65
C ALA A 100 -27.77 -30.38 -3.64
N ALA A 101 -28.11 -29.46 -2.73
CA ALA A 101 -29.18 -29.66 -1.74
C ALA A 101 -30.57 -29.78 -2.39
N ASP A 102 -30.84 -28.98 -3.43
CA ASP A 102 -32.10 -29.06 -4.17
C ASP A 102 -32.21 -30.36 -4.97
N ILE A 103 -31.12 -30.79 -5.61
CA ILE A 103 -31.06 -32.07 -6.34
C ILE A 103 -31.29 -33.24 -5.38
N GLU A 104 -30.65 -33.21 -4.20
CA GLU A 104 -30.85 -34.23 -3.16
C GLU A 104 -32.32 -34.26 -2.67
N ALA A 105 -32.99 -33.10 -2.65
CA ALA A 105 -34.42 -32.99 -2.37
C ALA A 105 -35.33 -33.34 -3.56
N GLY A 106 -34.77 -33.80 -4.69
CA GLY A 106 -35.51 -34.16 -5.91
C GLY A 106 -36.08 -32.97 -6.68
N ARG A 107 -35.63 -31.74 -6.38
CA ARG A 107 -35.98 -30.52 -7.13
C ARG A 107 -34.90 -30.21 -8.15
N VAL A 108 -35.30 -29.65 -9.29
CA VAL A 108 -34.34 -29.13 -10.28
C VAL A 108 -34.02 -27.69 -9.91
N PRO A 109 -32.76 -27.34 -9.61
CA PRO A 109 -32.38 -25.98 -9.23
C PRO A 109 -32.55 -25.00 -10.39
N GLU A 110 -32.95 -23.76 -10.08
CA GLU A 110 -33.09 -22.70 -11.06
C GLU A 110 -31.72 -22.33 -11.67
N GLY A 111 -31.65 -22.15 -12.99
CA GLY A 111 -30.39 -21.86 -13.69
C GLY A 111 -29.51 -23.07 -13.97
N PHE A 112 -29.85 -24.26 -13.45
CA PHE A 112 -29.04 -25.48 -13.59
C PHE A 112 -28.90 -25.91 -15.04
N LEU A 113 -30.01 -25.90 -15.79
CA LEU A 113 -30.03 -26.30 -17.20
C LEU A 113 -29.24 -25.33 -18.08
N GLU A 114 -29.29 -24.02 -17.83
CA GLU A 114 -28.47 -23.05 -18.56
C GLU A 114 -26.98 -23.23 -18.25
N ALA A 115 -26.61 -23.50 -16.99
CA ALA A 115 -25.21 -23.73 -16.63
C ALA A 115 -24.65 -25.00 -17.29
N VAL A 116 -25.40 -26.11 -17.27
CA VAL A 116 -24.97 -27.34 -17.94
C VAL A 116 -24.79 -27.13 -19.44
N LYS A 117 -25.70 -26.41 -20.10
CA LYS A 117 -25.56 -26.08 -21.53
C LYS A 117 -24.34 -25.21 -21.81
N ARG A 118 -24.08 -24.21 -20.97
CA ARG A 118 -22.90 -23.35 -21.08
C ARG A 118 -21.60 -24.15 -20.95
N ASP A 119 -21.55 -25.09 -20.02
CA ASP A 119 -20.37 -25.92 -19.80
C ASP A 119 -20.16 -26.92 -20.95
N ASP A 120 -21.24 -27.44 -21.55
CA ASP A 120 -21.22 -28.30 -22.75
C ASP A 120 -20.71 -27.54 -23.99
N GLU A 121 -21.10 -26.27 -24.16
CA GLU A 121 -20.60 -25.40 -25.24
C GLU A 121 -19.10 -25.07 -25.10
N LEU A 122 -18.58 -25.00 -23.87
CA LEU A 122 -17.17 -24.73 -23.60
C LEU A 122 -16.26 -25.96 -23.78
N LEU A 123 -16.85 -27.16 -23.87
CA LEU A 123 -16.15 -28.41 -24.15
C LEU A 123 -16.67 -29.03 -25.46
N PRO A 124 -16.39 -28.44 -26.64
CA PRO A 124 -16.75 -29.07 -27.90
C PRO A 124 -15.92 -30.35 -28.08
N ASN A 125 -16.53 -31.49 -27.74
CA ASN A 125 -16.25 -32.84 -28.22
C ASN A 125 -14.75 -33.19 -28.44
N SER A 126 -14.05 -33.61 -27.38
CA SER A 126 -12.68 -34.17 -27.46
C SER A 126 -12.62 -35.63 -27.97
N GLN A 127 -13.63 -36.10 -28.71
CA GLN A 127 -13.78 -37.52 -29.07
C GLN A 127 -14.34 -37.67 -30.49
N LYS A 128 -13.54 -37.36 -31.52
CA LYS A 128 -13.67 -37.94 -32.87
C LYS A 128 -12.29 -38.01 -33.53
N HIS A 129 -11.50 -39.04 -33.21
CA HIS A 129 -10.49 -39.52 -34.14
C HIS A 129 -10.62 -41.04 -34.22
N GLU A 130 -11.04 -41.47 -35.40
CA GLU A 130 -11.13 -42.84 -35.90
C GLU A 130 -9.74 -43.46 -36.09
#